data_AF-A0A2D4KKQ2-F1
#
_entry.id   AF-A0A2D4KKQ2-F1
#
_cell.length_a   1.000
_cell.length_b   1.000
_cell.length_c   1.000
_cell.angle_alpha   90.00
_cell.angle_beta   90.00
_cell.angle_gamma   90.00
#
_symmetry.space_group_name_H-M   'P 1'
#
loop_
_entity.id
_entity.type
_entity.pdbx_description
1 polymer ?
#
loop_
_entity_poly.entity_id
_entity_poly.type
_entity_poly.pdbx_seq_one_letter_code
_entity_poly.pdbx_strand_id
1 'polypeptide(L)'
;VHGAQHLEAYWQRSETLAQAVLTPQQRIEELTDIIERFIFVMPPVEAPAITMHTSHPPPTLLLQQSVFKETLRQELSPHASCLHRIICNMRTQFPDLRLIQYDCGKLQTLDILLRQL
;
A
#
# COMPACT_ATOMS: atom_id res chain seq x y z
N VAL A 1 -14.60 19.86 -23.11
CA VAL A 1 -13.72 18.67 -22.95
C VAL A 1 -12.26 18.93 -23.37
N HIS A 2 -11.90 20.05 -24.01
CA HIS A 2 -10.53 20.29 -24.50
C HIS A 2 -9.54 20.94 -23.50
N GLY A 3 -9.94 21.20 -22.24
CA GLY A 3 -9.08 21.90 -21.27
C GLY A 3 -8.10 21.01 -20.50
N ALA A 4 -8.42 19.72 -20.28
CA ALA A 4 -7.63 18.83 -19.43
C ALA A 4 -6.32 18.35 -20.11
N GLN A 5 -6.34 18.15 -21.43
CA GLN A 5 -5.18 17.68 -22.20
C GLN A 5 -4.03 18.70 -22.22
N HIS A 6 -4.31 19.99 -22.04
CA HIS A 6 -3.30 21.06 -22.09
C HIS A 6 -2.48 21.16 -20.79
N LEU A 7 -3.03 20.72 -19.65
CA LEU A 7 -2.35 20.81 -18.35
C LEU A 7 -1.27 19.73 -18.21
N GLU A 8 -1.55 18.49 -18.63
CA GLU A 8 -0.56 17.40 -18.61
C GLU A 8 0.66 17.69 -19.49
N ALA A 9 0.43 18.29 -20.66
CA ALA A 9 1.50 18.71 -21.56
C ALA A 9 2.37 19.87 -21.01
N TYR A 10 1.83 20.68 -20.09
CA TYR A 10 2.56 21.82 -19.52
C TYR A 10 3.68 21.37 -18.59
N TRP A 11 3.41 20.38 -17.74
CA TRP A 11 4.41 19.81 -16.84
C TRP A 11 5.56 19.12 -17.59
N GLN A 12 5.28 18.52 -18.75
CA GLN A 12 6.28 17.88 -19.59
C GLN A 12 7.19 18.87 -20.35
N ARG A 13 6.81 20.15 -20.45
CA ARG A 13 7.60 21.19 -21.14
C ARG A 13 8.64 21.86 -20.26
N SER A 14 8.52 21.77 -18.94
CA SER A 14 9.43 22.39 -17.98
C SER A 14 10.16 21.33 -17.19
N GLU A 15 11.44 21.13 -17.51
CA GLU A 15 12.30 20.12 -16.88
C GLU A 15 12.40 20.31 -15.35
N THR A 16 12.53 21.55 -14.89
CA THR A 16 12.62 21.87 -13.46
C THR A 16 11.34 21.53 -12.71
N LEU A 17 10.19 21.76 -13.34
CA LEU A 17 8.89 21.48 -12.73
C LEU A 17 8.57 19.98 -12.76
N ALA A 18 8.91 19.30 -13.85
CA ALA A 18 8.82 17.85 -13.95
C ALA A 18 9.66 17.14 -12.86
N GLN A 19 10.87 17.64 -12.58
CA GLN A 19 11.74 17.10 -11.53
C GLN A 19 11.22 17.41 -10.11
N ALA A 20 10.47 18.50 -9.92
CA ALA A 20 9.89 18.85 -8.62
C ALA A 20 8.65 18.01 -8.26
N VAL A 21 8.00 17.38 -9.25
CA VAL A 21 6.82 16.54 -9.04
C VAL A 21 7.24 15.08 -8.92
N LEU A 22 7.20 14.56 -7.69
CA LEU A 22 7.51 13.17 -7.42
C LEU A 22 6.43 12.23 -7.98
N THR A 23 6.88 11.12 -8.54
CA THR A 23 6.01 10.00 -8.89
C THR A 23 5.46 9.32 -7.62
N PRO A 24 4.33 8.61 -7.69
CA PRO A 24 3.81 7.87 -6.54
C PRO A 24 4.83 6.90 -5.92
N GLN A 25 5.65 6.25 -6.75
CA GLN A 25 6.71 5.33 -6.33
C GLN A 25 7.78 6.07 -5.50
N GLN A 26 8.33 7.16 -6.04
CA GLN A 26 9.33 7.98 -5.35
C GLN A 26 8.80 8.52 -4.02
N ARG A 27 7.54 8.96 -3.99
CA ARG A 27 6.92 9.45 -2.75
C ARG A 27 6.76 8.35 -1.70
N ILE A 28 6.41 7.13 -2.10
CA ILE A 28 6.34 6.00 -1.17
C ILE A 28 7.74 5.65 -0.64
N GLU A 29 8.76 5.69 -1.49
CA GLU A 29 10.15 5.47 -1.10
C GLU A 29 10.63 6.51 -0.08
N GLU A 30 10.39 7.80 -0.31
CA GLU A 30 10.73 8.87 0.65
C GLU A 30 10.01 8.70 2.00
N LEU A 31 8.79 8.17 1.99
CA LEU A 31 7.97 7.99 3.19
C LEU A 31 8.13 6.59 3.83
N THR A 32 9.11 5.81 3.39
CA THR A 32 9.30 4.42 3.82
C THR A 32 9.36 4.27 5.34
N ASP A 33 10.16 5.10 6.01
CA ASP A 33 10.32 5.07 7.48
C ASP A 33 9.02 5.42 8.21
N ILE A 34 8.24 6.34 7.65
CA ILE A 34 6.94 6.73 8.21
C ILE A 34 5.94 5.59 8.03
N ILE A 35 5.91 4.99 6.84
CA ILE A 35 5.04 3.86 6.50
C ILE A 35 5.28 2.68 7.44
N GLU A 36 6.54 2.33 7.72
CA GLU A 36 6.86 1.23 8.63
C GLU A 36 6.46 1.50 10.08
N ARG A 37 6.64 2.75 10.54
CA ARG A 37 6.44 3.09 11.95
C ARG A 37 5.01 3.46 12.28
N PHE A 38 4.26 4.02 11.33
CA PHE A 38 2.96 4.65 11.58
C PHE A 38 1.78 4.07 10.81
N ILE A 39 2.00 3.22 9.78
CA ILE A 39 0.90 2.45 9.20
C ILE A 39 0.70 1.19 10.04
N PHE A 40 -0.03 1.36 11.13
CA PHE A 40 -0.43 0.30 12.07
C PHE A 40 -1.95 0.16 12.18
N VAL A 41 -2.72 0.93 11.39
CA VAL A 41 -4.17 0.85 11.39
C VAL A 41 -4.57 -0.44 10.68
N MET A 42 -4.97 -1.42 11.48
CA MET A 42 -5.60 -2.63 11.04
C MET A 42 -7.10 -2.35 10.80
N PRO A 43 -7.64 -2.57 9.59
CA PRO A 43 -9.07 -2.47 9.38
C PRO A 43 -9.79 -3.49 10.29
N PRO A 44 -10.83 -3.09 11.05
CA PRO A 44 -11.48 -3.99 12.00
C PRO A 44 -12.08 -5.25 11.35
N VAL A 45 -12.47 -5.15 10.08
CA VAL A 45 -13.06 -6.21 9.27
C VAL A 45 -12.62 -6.04 7.82
N GLU A 46 -12.15 -7.13 7.19
CA GLU A 46 -12.05 -7.24 5.72
C GLU A 46 -13.08 -8.26 5.24
N ALA A 47 -13.88 -7.88 4.23
CA ALA A 47 -14.82 -8.79 3.57
C ALA A 47 -14.20 -9.39 2.31
N PRO A 48 -14.48 -10.66 1.98
CA PRO A 48 -14.05 -11.23 0.70
C PRO A 48 -14.72 -10.51 -0.47
N ALA A 49 -14.13 -10.64 -1.66
CA ALA A 49 -14.72 -10.10 -2.88
C ALA A 49 -16.12 -10.70 -3.13
N ILE A 50 -17.04 -9.87 -3.60
CA ILE A 50 -18.41 -10.29 -3.93
C ILE A 50 -18.37 -11.35 -5.04
N THR A 51 -19.05 -12.47 -4.81
CA THR A 51 -19.16 -13.57 -5.76
C THR A 51 -20.60 -13.74 -6.25
N MET A 52 -20.77 -13.94 -7.55
CA MET A 52 -22.04 -14.34 -8.14
C MET A 52 -22.06 -15.86 -8.28
N HIS A 53 -23.12 -16.50 -7.79
CA HIS A 53 -23.26 -17.96 -7.80
C HIS A 53 -24.37 -18.40 -8.74
N THR A 54 -24.11 -19.47 -9.48
CA THR A 54 -25.09 -20.22 -10.26
C THR A 54 -24.73 -21.70 -10.15
N SER A 55 -25.73 -22.59 -10.14
CA SER A 55 -25.50 -24.03 -9.97
C SER A 55 -24.74 -24.64 -11.15
N HIS A 56 -24.90 -24.09 -12.36
CA HIS A 56 -24.33 -24.63 -13.59
C HIS A 56 -23.82 -23.50 -14.50
N PRO A 57 -22.72 -22.83 -14.13
CA PRO A 57 -22.12 -21.84 -15.01
C PRO A 57 -21.60 -22.52 -16.29
N PRO A 58 -21.83 -21.94 -17.48
CA PRO A 58 -21.25 -22.45 -18.71
C PRO A 58 -19.72 -22.52 -18.61
N PRO A 59 -19.06 -23.64 -19.01
CA PRO A 59 -17.60 -23.76 -18.93
C PRO A 59 -16.85 -22.63 -19.65
N THR A 60 -17.37 -22.19 -20.80
CA THR A 60 -16.81 -21.07 -21.57
C THR A 60 -16.82 -19.76 -20.79
N LEU A 61 -17.88 -19.50 -20.00
CA LEU A 61 -17.97 -18.31 -19.15
C LEU A 61 -16.90 -18.36 -18.06
N LEU A 62 -16.76 -19.50 -17.37
CA LEU A 62 -15.74 -19.66 -16.33
C LEU A 62 -14.34 -19.42 -16.87
N LEU A 63 -14.04 -19.93 -18.07
CA LEU A 63 -12.77 -19.71 -18.74
C LEU A 63 -12.57 -18.23 -19.11
N GLN A 64 -13.58 -17.57 -19.68
CA GLN A 64 -13.49 -16.14 -20.00
C GLN A 64 -13.24 -15.30 -18.76
N GLN A 65 -13.91 -15.61 -17.64
CA GLN A 65 -13.73 -14.91 -16.39
C GLN A 65 -12.34 -15.13 -15.79
N SER A 66 -11.80 -16.35 -15.86
CA SER A 66 -10.45 -16.64 -15.35
C SER A 66 -9.38 -15.93 -16.17
N VAL A 67 -9.48 -15.99 -17.52
CA VAL A 67 -8.59 -15.27 -18.43
C VAL A 67 -8.66 -13.77 -18.16
N PHE A 68 -9.86 -13.20 -18.06
CA PHE A 68 -10.03 -11.77 -17.78
C PHE A 68 -9.38 -11.35 -16.46
N LYS A 69 -9.58 -12.13 -15.38
CA LYS A 69 -8.95 -11.87 -14.08
C LYS A 69 -7.42 -11.92 -14.15
N GLU A 70 -6.88 -12.89 -14.87
CA GLU A 70 -5.43 -13.05 -15.01
C GLU A 70 -4.83 -11.91 -15.84
N THR A 71 -5.46 -11.54 -16.97
CA THR A 71 -5.03 -10.39 -17.77
C THR A 71 -5.04 -9.11 -16.95
N LEU A 72 -6.11 -8.83 -16.19
CA LEU A 72 -6.16 -7.67 -15.31
C LEU A 72 -5.04 -7.69 -14.26
N ARG A 73 -4.76 -8.85 -13.67
CA ARG A 73 -3.68 -9.00 -12.70
C ARG A 73 -2.32 -8.69 -13.33
N GLN A 74 -2.05 -9.19 -14.53
CA GLN A 74 -0.79 -8.97 -15.23
C GLN A 74 -0.55 -7.50 -15.58
N GLU A 75 -1.58 -6.82 -16.09
CA GLU A 75 -1.50 -5.40 -16.47
C GLU A 75 -1.40 -4.47 -15.25
N LEU A 76 -2.15 -4.75 -14.17
CA LEU A 76 -2.26 -3.83 -13.03
C LEU A 76 -1.22 -4.08 -11.94
N SER A 77 -0.70 -5.30 -11.79
CA SER A 77 0.26 -5.63 -10.73
C SER A 77 1.52 -4.76 -10.73
N PRO A 78 2.15 -4.42 -11.88
CA PRO A 78 3.33 -3.55 -11.89
C PRO A 78 3.03 -2.16 -11.32
N HIS A 79 1.88 -1.60 -11.66
CA HIS A 79 1.46 -0.27 -11.21
C HIS A 79 1.07 -0.23 -9.73
N ALA A 80 0.49 -1.31 -9.21
CA ALA A 80 0.10 -1.43 -7.80
C ALA A 80 1.21 -1.95 -6.89
N SER A 81 2.36 -2.37 -7.44
CA SER A 81 3.45 -3.00 -6.70
C SER A 81 3.99 -2.14 -5.54
N CYS A 82 4.06 -0.83 -5.72
CA CYS A 82 4.53 0.11 -4.69
C CYS A 82 3.61 0.14 -3.45
N LEU A 83 2.33 -0.23 -3.59
CA LEU A 83 1.37 -0.28 -2.49
C LEU A 83 1.48 -1.57 -1.65
N HIS A 84 2.23 -2.57 -2.12
CA HIS A 84 2.32 -3.87 -1.46
C HIS A 84 2.73 -3.75 0.01
N ARG A 85 3.72 -2.90 0.32
CA ARG A 85 4.21 -2.67 1.68
C ARG A 85 3.13 -2.08 2.60
N ILE A 86 2.35 -1.12 2.08
CA ILE A 86 1.24 -0.50 2.81
C ILE A 86 0.15 -1.55 3.10
N ILE A 87 -0.23 -2.34 2.08
CA ILE A 87 -1.25 -3.39 2.20
C ILE A 87 -0.82 -4.47 3.20
N CYS A 88 0.44 -4.90 3.17
CA CYS A 88 0.97 -5.87 4.12
C CYS A 88 0.94 -5.33 5.55
N ASN A 89 1.38 -4.08 5.77
CA ASN A 89 1.36 -3.46 7.09
C ASN A 89 -0.07 -3.31 7.67
N MET A 90 -1.08 -3.08 6.82
CA MET A 90 -2.48 -3.03 7.24
C MET A 90 -3.14 -4.40 7.47
N ARG A 91 -2.48 -5.51 7.12
CA ARG A 91 -3.01 -6.88 7.27
C ARG A 91 -2.31 -7.67 8.35
N THR A 92 -1.00 -7.48 8.45
CA THR A 92 -0.14 -8.16 9.39
C THR A 92 0.99 -7.21 9.73
N GLN A 93 0.96 -6.62 10.93
CA GLN A 93 2.09 -5.86 11.44
C GLN A 93 2.64 -6.58 12.66
N PHE A 94 3.95 -6.84 12.67
CA PHE A 94 4.63 -7.14 13.93
C PHE A 94 4.70 -5.84 14.73
N PRO A 95 4.21 -5.84 15.99
CA PRO A 95 4.27 -4.64 16.81
C PRO A 95 5.71 -4.17 16.93
N ASP A 96 5.90 -2.85 16.94
CA ASP A 96 7.20 -2.25 17.24
C ASP A 96 7.71 -2.83 18.56
N LEU A 97 8.97 -3.27 18.62
CA LEU A 97 9.58 -3.86 19.82
C LEU A 97 9.49 -2.94 21.04
N ARG A 98 9.39 -1.62 20.81
CA ARG A 98 9.15 -0.62 21.85
C ARG A 98 7.80 -0.82 22.57
N LEU A 99 6.82 -1.45 21.93
CA LEU A 99 5.53 -1.76 22.54
C LEU A 99 5.67 -2.64 23.79
N ILE A 100 6.64 -3.56 23.79
CA ILE A 100 6.93 -4.41 24.96
C ILE A 100 7.31 -3.55 26.17
N GLN A 101 8.08 -2.48 25.95
CA GLN A 101 8.45 -1.56 27.02
C GLN A 101 7.24 -0.72 27.45
N TYR A 102 6.39 -0.28 26.52
CA TYR A 102 5.16 0.45 26.86
C TYR A 102 4.21 -0.37 27.74
N ASP A 103 4.15 -1.68 27.53
CA ASP A 103 3.35 -2.58 28.37
C ASP A 103 4.01 -2.89 29.73
N CYS A 104 5.33 -2.73 29.84
CA CYS A 104 6.12 -3.13 31.01
C CYS A 104 6.85 -1.95 31.67
N GLY A 105 6.24 -1.31 32.68
CA GLY A 105 6.84 -0.18 33.40
C GLY A 105 8.26 -0.42 33.94
N LYS A 106 8.60 -1.66 34.34
CA LYS A 106 9.97 -2.02 34.75
C LYS A 106 11.00 -1.87 33.62
N LEU A 107 10.64 -2.24 32.40
CA LEU A 107 11.49 -2.06 31.23
C LEU A 107 11.64 -0.59 30.87
N GLN A 108 10.60 0.23 31.09
CA GLN A 108 10.70 1.68 30.91
C GLN A 108 11.70 2.31 31.87
N THR A 109 11.62 1.96 33.16
CA THR A 109 12.60 2.42 34.15
C THR A 109 14.01 1.94 33.81
N LEU A 110 14.14 0.68 33.39
CA LEU A 110 15.43 0.11 32.97
C LEU A 110 16.03 0.84 31.76
N ASP A 111 15.24 1.15 30.72
CA ASP A 111 15.68 1.90 29.54
C ASP A 111 16.23 3.28 29.91
N ILE A 112 15.58 4.00 30.84
CA ILE A 112 16.07 5.30 31.33
C ILE A 112 17.40 5.13 32.07
N LEU A 113 17.47 4.17 33.00
CA LEU A 113 18.67 3.93 33.80
C LEU A 113 19.88 3.53 32.93
N LEU A 114 19.68 2.71 31.90
CA LEU A 114 20.73 2.28 30.98
C LEU A 114 21.30 3.42 30.12
N ARG A 115 20.52 4.48 29.86
CA ARG A 115 20.99 5.66 29.10
C ARG A 115 21.72 6.68 29.97
N GLN A 116 21.60 6.58 31.28
CA GLN A 116 22.23 7.48 32.25
C GLN A 116 23.61 7.00 32.73
N LEU A 117 23.96 5.74 32.42
CA LEU A 117 25.28 5.14 32.63
C LEU A 117 26.18 5.40 31.42
#